data_AF-A0AAV1Q210-F1
#
_entry.id   AF-A0AAV1Q210-F1
#
_cell.length_a   1.000
_cell.length_b   1.000
_cell.length_c   1.000
_cell.angle_alpha   90.00
_cell.angle_beta   90.00
_cell.angle_gamma   90.00
#
_symmetry.space_group_name_H-M   'P 1'
#
loop_
_entity.id
_entity.type
_entity.pdbx_description
1 polymer ?
#
loop_
_entity_poly.entity_id
_entity_poly.type
_entity_poly.pdbx_seq_one_letter_code
_entity_poly.pdbx_strand_id
1 'polypeptide(L)'
;MAASSASREPFTQGVSAVLNSWPVLQIAVDNGFGGVYGQQKADWLVDVVQQYFHDNADLQQYEVEDFISQLMDQEFDTVVDDGSLPQVSKQLIQMFSQWKQGALQQLSHTVQSLTQKKTQRAKVTAPPTESDQESDEETQDEEDGWTVVRKKK
;
A
#
# COMPACT_ATOMS: atom_id res chain seq x y z
N MET A 1 -1.66 -2.26 32.93
CA MET A 1 -1.17 -2.89 31.69
C MET A 1 -1.46 -1.98 30.48
N ALA A 2 -0.80 -0.81 30.35
CA ALA A 2 -1.17 0.19 29.33
C ALA A 2 -0.01 0.69 28.45
N ALA A 3 1.24 0.27 28.71
CA ALA A 3 2.39 0.72 27.92
C ALA A 3 2.56 -0.04 26.59
N SER A 4 2.00 -1.25 26.46
CA SER A 4 2.19 -2.11 25.29
C SER A 4 1.31 -1.74 24.10
N SER A 5 0.20 -1.03 24.32
CA SER A 5 -0.76 -0.67 23.25
C SER A 5 -0.35 0.59 22.49
N ALA A 6 0.19 1.58 23.20
CA ALA A 6 0.61 2.86 22.60
C ALA A 6 1.79 2.69 21.62
N SER A 7 2.64 1.69 21.85
CA SER A 7 3.68 1.35 20.89
C SER A 7 3.09 0.66 19.66
N ARG A 8 2.03 -0.15 19.76
CA ARG A 8 1.52 -0.93 18.62
C ARG A 8 0.82 -0.07 17.58
N GLU A 9 0.12 0.98 18.00
CA GLU A 9 -0.66 1.89 17.16
C GLU A 9 0.05 2.35 15.87
N PRO A 10 1.30 2.89 15.92
CA PRO A 10 2.02 3.28 14.71
C PRO A 10 2.30 2.08 13.80
N PHE A 11 2.65 0.92 14.34
CA PHE A 11 2.87 -0.28 13.54
C PHE A 11 1.57 -0.78 12.90
N THR A 12 0.47 -0.81 13.65
CA THR A 12 -0.87 -1.16 13.13
C THR A 12 -1.26 -0.27 11.96
N GLN A 13 -1.06 1.04 12.08
CA GLN A 13 -1.30 1.99 10.99
C GLN A 13 -0.41 1.69 9.77
N GLY A 14 0.84 1.28 10.03
CA GLY A 14 1.77 0.76 9.03
C GLY A 14 1.24 -0.41 8.23
N VAL A 15 0.90 -1.48 8.94
CA VAL A 15 0.36 -2.71 8.36
C VAL A 15 -0.94 -2.42 7.60
N SER A 16 -1.83 -1.63 8.19
CA SER A 16 -3.08 -1.21 7.56
C SER A 16 -2.84 -0.47 6.25
N ALA A 17 -1.90 0.49 6.22
CA ALA A 17 -1.58 1.25 5.01
C ALA A 17 -0.97 0.37 3.91
N VAL A 18 -0.09 -0.56 4.25
CA VAL A 18 0.51 -1.50 3.28
C VAL A 18 -0.57 -2.40 2.67
N LEU A 19 -1.39 -3.05 3.51
CA LEU A 19 -2.46 -3.93 3.03
C LEU A 19 -3.51 -3.16 2.23
N ASN A 20 -3.87 -1.95 2.64
CA ASN A 20 -4.77 -1.07 1.89
C ASN A 20 -4.20 -0.57 0.56
N SER A 21 -2.88 -0.45 0.45
CA SER A 21 -2.19 -0.07 -0.78
C SER A 21 -2.03 -1.26 -1.74
N TRP A 22 -2.20 -2.49 -1.24
CA TRP A 22 -2.01 -3.70 -2.03
C TRP A 22 -3.19 -3.96 -2.97
N PRO A 23 -3.00 -3.89 -4.30
CA PRO A 23 -4.10 -4.02 -5.25
C PRO A 23 -4.77 -5.39 -5.21
N VAL A 24 -4.04 -6.47 -4.90
CA VAL A 24 -4.60 -7.84 -4.86
C VAL A 24 -5.72 -7.93 -3.82
N LEU A 25 -5.49 -7.41 -2.61
CA LEU A 25 -6.51 -7.38 -1.56
C LEU A 25 -7.71 -6.51 -1.97
N GLN A 26 -7.48 -5.36 -2.61
CA GLN A 26 -8.57 -4.50 -3.08
C GLN A 26 -9.40 -5.17 -4.17
N ILE A 27 -8.75 -5.83 -5.14
CA ILE A 27 -9.41 -6.58 -6.21
C ILE A 27 -10.20 -7.74 -5.61
N ALA A 28 -9.64 -8.46 -4.62
CA ALA A 28 -10.34 -9.54 -3.96
C ALA A 28 -11.64 -9.07 -3.32
N VAL A 29 -11.58 -8.01 -2.53
CA VAL A 29 -12.76 -7.46 -1.88
C VAL A 29 -13.77 -6.89 -2.89
N ASP A 30 -13.30 -6.21 -3.93
CA ASP A 30 -14.16 -5.59 -4.97
C ASP A 30 -14.88 -6.64 -5.84
N ASN A 31 -14.21 -7.75 -6.15
CA ASN A 31 -14.80 -8.86 -6.89
C ASN A 31 -15.66 -9.79 -6.01
N GLY A 32 -15.73 -9.54 -4.70
CA GLY A 32 -16.47 -10.38 -3.76
C GLY A 32 -15.79 -11.70 -3.41
N PHE A 33 -14.49 -11.83 -3.69
CA PHE A 33 -13.65 -12.89 -3.17
C PHE A 33 -13.57 -12.72 -1.63
N GLY A 34 -14.02 -13.74 -0.88
CA GLY A 34 -14.26 -13.64 0.58
C GLY A 34 -15.71 -13.32 0.99
N GLY A 35 -16.63 -13.21 0.03
CA GLY A 35 -18.07 -13.07 0.26
C GLY A 35 -18.48 -11.72 0.86
N VAL A 36 -19.65 -11.67 1.50
CA VAL A 36 -20.23 -10.43 2.08
C VAL A 36 -19.35 -9.79 3.15
N TYR A 37 -18.36 -10.52 3.66
CA TYR A 37 -17.45 -10.11 4.73
C TYR A 37 -16.06 -9.72 4.23
N GLY A 38 -15.83 -9.56 2.92
CA GLY A 38 -14.49 -9.25 2.38
C GLY A 38 -13.82 -8.03 3.04
N GLN A 39 -14.57 -6.95 3.28
CA GLN A 39 -14.07 -5.77 4.00
C GLN A 39 -13.72 -6.08 5.47
N GLN A 40 -14.54 -6.88 6.17
CA GLN A 40 -14.26 -7.27 7.56
C GLN A 40 -13.06 -8.20 7.66
N LYS A 41 -12.89 -9.12 6.70
CA LYS A 41 -11.71 -9.98 6.58
C LYS A 41 -10.46 -9.16 6.31
N ALA A 42 -10.54 -8.09 5.52
CA ALA A 42 -9.41 -7.21 5.26
C ALA A 42 -8.96 -6.47 6.53
N ASP A 43 -9.89 -6.01 7.36
CA ASP A 43 -9.56 -5.40 8.67
C ASP A 43 -8.99 -6.44 9.64
N TRP A 44 -9.60 -7.62 9.69
CA TRP A 44 -9.09 -8.76 10.48
C TRP A 44 -7.67 -9.18 10.06
N LEU A 45 -7.37 -9.16 8.75
CA LEU A 45 -6.04 -9.47 8.22
C LEU A 45 -4.98 -8.52 8.78
N VAL A 46 -5.30 -7.23 8.94
CA VAL A 46 -4.39 -6.24 9.56
C VAL A 46 -4.05 -6.65 10.99
N ASP A 47 -5.07 -7.04 11.77
CA ASP A 47 -4.88 -7.42 13.18
C ASP A 47 -4.10 -8.75 13.32
N VAL A 48 -4.41 -9.74 12.48
CA VAL A 48 -3.68 -11.02 12.49
C VAL A 48 -2.23 -10.84 12.09
N VAL A 49 -1.96 -10.07 11.03
CA VAL A 49 -0.59 -9.78 10.59
C VAL A 49 0.16 -9.02 11.69
N GLN A 50 -0.45 -8.00 12.32
CA GLN A 50 0.23 -7.28 13.41
C GLN A 50 0.59 -8.23 14.56
N GLN A 51 -0.33 -9.14 14.91
CA GLN A 51 -0.14 -10.05 16.02
C GLN A 51 0.96 -11.06 15.70
N TYR A 52 1.02 -11.54 14.46
CA TYR A 52 2.07 -12.44 13.98
C TYR A 52 3.47 -11.83 14.14
N PHE A 53 3.64 -10.56 13.76
CA PHE A 53 4.90 -9.81 13.96
C PHE A 53 5.24 -9.57 15.43
N HIS A 54 4.24 -9.43 16.28
CA HIS A 54 4.48 -9.24 17.72
C HIS A 54 4.88 -10.56 18.40
N ASP A 55 4.29 -11.67 17.99
CA ASP A 55 4.61 -13.01 18.51
C ASP A 55 5.99 -13.48 18.00
N ASN A 56 6.36 -13.09 16.78
CA ASN A 56 7.60 -13.49 16.12
C ASN A 56 8.49 -12.27 15.82
N ALA A 57 9.52 -12.07 16.65
CA ALA A 57 10.42 -10.91 16.53
C ALA A 57 11.47 -11.01 15.41
N ASP A 58 11.66 -12.19 14.82
CA ASP A 58 12.71 -12.52 13.83
C ASP A 58 12.12 -13.12 12.53
N LEU A 59 11.01 -12.55 12.05
CA LEU A 59 10.37 -13.02 10.82
C LEU A 59 11.21 -12.72 9.59
N GLN A 60 11.38 -13.74 8.75
CA GLN A 60 12.01 -13.60 7.44
C GLN A 60 10.98 -13.26 6.35
N GLN A 61 11.45 -12.69 5.24
CA GLN A 61 10.58 -12.30 4.13
C GLN A 61 9.72 -13.45 3.62
N TYR A 62 10.31 -14.63 3.45
CA TYR A 62 9.61 -15.81 2.94
C TYR A 62 8.54 -16.34 3.91
N GLU A 63 8.71 -16.16 5.22
CA GLU A 63 7.72 -16.59 6.22
C GLU A 63 6.49 -15.68 6.19
N VAL A 64 6.71 -14.38 6.09
CA VAL A 64 5.63 -13.39 5.97
C VAL A 64 4.90 -13.58 4.63
N GLU A 65 5.65 -13.86 3.57
CA GLU A 65 5.11 -14.15 2.24
C GLU A 65 4.19 -15.38 2.28
N ASP A 66 4.69 -16.51 2.77
CA ASP A 66 3.94 -17.74 2.89
C ASP A 66 2.70 -17.57 3.79
N PHE A 67 2.83 -16.86 4.91
CA PHE A 67 1.72 -16.56 5.80
C PHE A 67 0.63 -15.71 5.14
N ILE A 68 0.98 -14.63 4.44
CA ILE A 68 -0.01 -13.78 3.75
C ILE A 68 -0.63 -14.52 2.55
N SER A 69 0.16 -15.35 1.84
CA SER A 69 -0.34 -16.19 0.75
C SER A 69 -1.42 -17.15 1.24
N GLN A 70 -1.13 -17.87 2.33
CA GLN A 70 -2.09 -18.78 2.95
C GLN A 70 -3.36 -18.04 3.40
N LEU A 71 -3.24 -16.85 3.97
CA LEU A 71 -4.41 -16.06 4.37
C LEU A 71 -5.25 -15.58 3.17
N MET A 72 -4.62 -15.19 2.06
CA MET A 72 -5.34 -14.82 0.84
C MET A 72 -6.08 -16.02 0.22
N ASP A 73 -5.47 -17.20 0.23
CA ASP A 73 -6.10 -18.44 -0.24
C ASP A 73 -7.26 -18.86 0.67
N GLN A 74 -7.04 -18.91 1.98
CA GLN A 74 -8.06 -19.38 2.93
C GLN A 74 -9.22 -18.41 3.11
N GLU A 75 -8.95 -17.11 3.25
CA GLU A 75 -10.00 -16.13 3.56
C GLU A 75 -10.66 -15.53 2.33
N PHE A 76 -9.90 -15.38 1.25
CA PHE A 76 -10.37 -14.73 0.03
C PHE A 76 -10.43 -15.69 -1.16
N ASP A 77 -10.12 -16.98 -1.05
CA ASP A 77 -10.10 -17.91 -2.19
C ASP A 77 -9.23 -17.36 -3.34
N THR A 78 -8.15 -16.63 -3.00
CA THR A 78 -7.33 -15.87 -3.96
C THR A 78 -5.88 -16.32 -3.87
N VAL A 79 -5.36 -16.86 -4.99
CA VAL A 79 -3.94 -17.19 -5.12
C VAL A 79 -3.17 -15.98 -5.61
N VAL A 80 -2.11 -15.62 -4.90
CA VAL A 80 -1.27 -14.45 -5.22
C VAL A 80 -0.01 -14.87 -5.96
N ASP A 81 0.02 -14.67 -7.27
CA ASP A 81 1.19 -14.98 -8.14
C ASP A 81 1.69 -13.76 -8.95
N ASP A 82 1.27 -12.55 -8.57
CA ASP A 82 1.60 -11.30 -9.29
C ASP A 82 3.02 -10.78 -8.97
N GLY A 83 3.79 -11.47 -8.13
CA GLY A 83 5.09 -11.01 -7.64
C GLY A 83 5.04 -9.81 -6.68
N SER A 84 3.84 -9.34 -6.33
CA SER A 84 3.64 -8.24 -5.37
C SER A 84 3.77 -8.69 -3.91
N LEU A 85 3.53 -9.96 -3.62
CA LEU A 85 3.63 -10.57 -2.28
C LEU A 85 5.01 -10.41 -1.61
N PRO A 86 6.15 -10.71 -2.25
CA PRO A 86 7.48 -10.48 -1.65
C PRO A 86 7.73 -9.00 -1.37
N GLN A 87 7.17 -8.11 -2.19
CA GLN A 87 7.34 -6.66 -2.04
C GLN A 87 6.56 -6.14 -0.82
N VAL A 88 5.32 -6.61 -0.63
CA VAL A 88 4.51 -6.34 0.57
C VAL A 88 5.20 -6.88 1.82
N SER A 89 5.68 -8.12 1.79
CA SER A 89 6.36 -8.78 2.91
C SER A 89 7.61 -8.02 3.35
N LYS A 90 8.43 -7.58 2.39
CA LYS A 90 9.61 -6.76 2.66
C LYS A 90 9.26 -5.41 3.31
N GLN A 91 8.20 -4.75 2.84
CA GLN A 91 7.75 -3.48 3.42
C GLN A 91 7.30 -3.67 4.87
N LEU A 92 6.53 -4.72 5.17
CA LEU A 92 6.07 -5.02 6.54
C LEU A 92 7.26 -5.24 7.49
N ILE A 93 8.24 -6.04 7.08
CA ILE A 93 9.46 -6.29 7.89
C ILE A 93 10.25 -5.01 8.11
N GLN A 94 10.39 -4.17 7.06
CA GLN A 94 11.09 -2.89 7.18
C GLN A 94 10.40 -1.97 8.18
N MET A 95 9.07 -1.86 8.12
CA MET A 95 8.28 -1.07 9.07
C MET A 95 8.39 -1.61 10.49
N PHE A 96 8.36 -2.93 10.66
CA PHE A 96 8.55 -3.57 11.96
C PHE A 96 9.95 -3.27 12.53
N SER A 97 10.98 -3.29 11.69
CA SER A 97 12.35 -2.94 12.11
C SER A 97 12.48 -1.47 12.52
N GLN A 98 11.89 -0.54 11.74
CA GLN A 98 11.84 0.89 12.09
C GLN A 98 11.09 1.12 13.40
N TRP A 99 9.99 0.40 13.61
CA TRP A 99 9.21 0.44 14.83
C TRP A 99 10.00 -0.06 16.05
N LYS A 100 10.66 -1.22 15.94
CA LYS A 100 11.55 -1.76 17.00
C LYS A 100 12.67 -0.80 17.36
N GLN A 101 13.20 -0.05 16.37
CA GLN A 101 14.24 0.94 16.57
C GLN A 101 13.73 2.29 17.12
N GLY A 102 12.41 2.46 17.27
CA GLY A 102 11.81 3.73 17.70
C GLY A 102 11.81 4.82 16.62
N ALA A 103 12.08 4.47 15.36
CA ALA A 103 12.12 5.40 14.23
C ALA A 103 10.71 5.76 13.71
N LEU A 104 9.85 6.26 14.60
CA LEU A 104 8.44 6.54 14.32
C LEU A 104 8.23 7.55 13.17
N GLN A 105 9.18 8.48 12.96
CA GLN A 105 9.13 9.43 11.84
C GLN A 105 9.32 8.77 10.47
N GLN A 106 10.20 7.76 10.37
CA GLN A 106 10.41 7.02 9.13
C GLN A 106 9.19 6.16 8.80
N LEU A 107 8.61 5.55 9.83
CA LEU A 107 7.40 4.75 9.69
C LEU A 107 6.21 5.63 9.27
N SER A 108 6.01 6.79 9.90
CA SER A 108 4.91 7.70 9.53
C SER A 108 5.07 8.29 8.13
N HIS A 109 6.30 8.56 7.69
CA HIS A 109 6.58 9.00 6.32
C HIS A 109 6.28 7.88 5.30
N THR A 110 6.65 6.64 5.63
CA THR A 110 6.36 5.47 4.80
C THR A 110 4.84 5.23 4.69
N VAL A 111 4.12 5.30 5.80
CA VAL A 111 2.64 5.25 5.84
C VAL A 111 2.04 6.34 4.95
N GLN A 112 2.44 7.60 5.14
CA GLN A 112 1.94 8.72 4.35
C GLN A 112 2.22 8.55 2.86
N SER A 113 3.41 8.07 2.48
CA SER A 113 3.74 7.80 1.08
C SER A 113 2.84 6.73 0.47
N LEU A 114 2.55 5.65 1.21
CA LEU A 114 1.65 4.58 0.77
C LEU A 114 0.20 5.06 0.66
N THR A 115 -0.27 5.88 1.61
CA THR A 115 -1.60 6.48 1.58
C THR A 115 -1.75 7.51 0.45
N GLN A 116 -0.73 8.35 0.19
CA GLN A 116 -0.76 9.32 -0.89
C GLN A 116 -0.73 8.67 -2.28
N LYS A 117 -0.03 7.54 -2.44
CA LYS A 117 -0.08 6.74 -3.67
C LYS A 117 -1.50 6.22 -3.98
N LYS A 118 -2.34 6.02 -2.95
CA LYS A 118 -3.76 5.65 -3.11
C LYS A 118 -4.56 6.75 -3.83
N THR A 119 -4.19 8.02 -3.67
CA THR A 119 -4.84 9.17 -4.33
C THR A 119 -4.48 9.29 -5.82
N GLN A 120 -3.37 8.70 -6.27
CA GLN A 120 -2.99 8.66 -7.68
C GLN A 120 -3.52 7.43 -8.43
N ARG A 121 -4.33 6.57 -7.79
CA ARG A 121 -5.11 5.58 -8.54
C ARG A 121 -6.19 6.33 -9.29
N ALA A 122 -5.85 6.69 -10.52
CA ALA A 122 -6.62 7.47 -11.47
C ALA A 122 -8.11 7.21 -11.31
N LYS A 123 -8.80 8.23 -10.81
CA LYS A 123 -10.23 8.38 -11.01
C LYS A 123 -10.40 8.43 -12.53
N VAL A 124 -10.74 7.31 -13.17
CA VAL A 124 -11.32 7.30 -14.51
C VAL A 124 -12.69 7.96 -14.36
N THR A 125 -12.66 9.27 -14.18
CA THR A 125 -13.82 10.13 -14.22
C THR A 125 -14.06 10.32 -15.71
N ALA A 126 -15.21 9.85 -16.19
CA ALA A 126 -15.79 10.33 -17.43
C ALA A 126 -15.73 11.88 -17.47
N PRO A 127 -15.61 12.51 -18.65
CA PRO A 127 -15.13 13.87 -18.80
C PRO A 127 -15.89 14.88 -17.91
N PRO A 128 -15.18 15.85 -17.31
CA PRO A 128 -15.76 16.84 -16.42
C PRO A 128 -16.65 17.82 -17.20
N THR A 129 -17.90 17.97 -16.77
CA THR A 129 -18.67 19.19 -17.01
C THR A 129 -18.14 20.29 -16.07
N GLU A 130 -17.97 21.47 -16.67
CA GLU A 130 -17.35 22.72 -16.20
C GLU A 130 -17.67 23.22 -14.78
N SER A 131 -16.81 24.17 -14.37
CA SER A 131 -16.93 25.23 -13.35
C SER A 131 -16.06 25.00 -12.10
N ASP A 132 -14.80 25.47 -12.13
CA ASP A 132 -14.34 26.85 -11.80
C ASP A 132 -14.02 26.97 -10.30
N GLN A 133 -12.72 26.95 -9.96
CA GLN A 133 -12.13 28.03 -9.17
C GLN A 133 -10.59 28.00 -9.24
N GLU A 134 -10.08 29.15 -9.68
CA GLU A 134 -8.73 29.66 -9.91
C GLU A 134 -7.80 29.71 -8.68
N SER A 135 -6.49 29.52 -8.92
CA SER A 135 -5.33 30.23 -8.33
C SER A 135 -4.06 29.43 -8.71
N ASP A 136 -3.38 29.67 -9.84
CA ASP A 136 -2.54 30.81 -10.28
C ASP A 136 -1.05 30.72 -9.86
N GLU A 137 -0.21 31.08 -10.83
CA GLU A 137 1.25 31.33 -10.86
C GLU A 137 2.16 30.13 -11.25
N GLU A 138 2.47 29.87 -12.53
CA GLU A 138 3.42 30.57 -13.46
C GLU A 138 4.89 30.55 -12.96
N THR A 139 5.98 30.25 -13.68
CA THR A 139 6.36 29.94 -15.09
C THR A 139 7.84 29.48 -15.07
N GLN A 140 8.32 28.88 -16.18
CA GLN A 140 9.71 28.74 -16.71
C GLN A 140 10.11 27.28 -16.98
N ASP A 141 10.62 26.84 -18.13
CA ASP A 141 10.88 27.40 -19.46
C ASP A 141 11.23 26.14 -20.30
N GLU A 142 10.55 25.89 -21.42
CA GLU A 142 10.91 24.84 -22.37
C GLU A 142 11.49 25.51 -23.63
N GLU A 143 12.78 25.35 -23.88
CA GLU A 143 13.35 25.47 -25.22
C GLU A 143 14.60 24.61 -25.32
N ASP A 144 14.53 23.48 -26.03
CA ASP A 144 15.61 23.12 -26.97
C ASP A 144 15.18 22.01 -27.93
N GLY A 145 14.91 22.44 -29.16
CA GLY A 145 15.19 21.72 -30.40
C GLY A 145 14.37 20.46 -30.67
N TRP A 146 13.78 20.38 -31.85
CA TRP A 146 13.96 19.27 -32.82
C TRP A 146 12.89 19.44 -33.90
N THR A 147 13.18 20.31 -34.88
CA THR A 147 12.48 20.29 -36.16
C THR A 147 13.44 20.65 -37.29
N VAL A 148 13.73 19.67 -38.15
CA VAL A 148 13.31 19.67 -39.57
C VAL A 148 14.10 18.58 -40.31
N VAL A 149 13.38 17.54 -40.71
CA VAL A 149 13.84 16.48 -41.60
C VAL A 149 13.98 17.02 -43.03
N ARG A 150 15.15 16.86 -43.64
CA ARG A 150 15.41 17.25 -45.03
C ARG A 150 15.49 16.00 -45.90
N LYS A 151 14.46 15.73 -46.69
CA LYS A 151 14.42 14.64 -47.68
C LYS A 151 15.12 15.09 -48.96
N LYS A 152 16.30 14.55 -49.24
CA LYS A 152 17.07 14.81 -50.46
C LYS A 152 16.59 13.89 -51.57
N LYS A 153 16.30 14.47 -52.74
CA LYS A 153 16.16 13.77 -54.02
C LYS A 153 17.45 13.96 -54.82
#